data_AF-A0A485APT9-F1
#
_entry.id   AF-A0A485APT9-F1
#
_cell.length_a   1.000
_cell.length_b   1.000
_cell.length_c   1.000
_cell.angle_alpha   90.00
_cell.angle_beta   90.00
_cell.angle_gamma   90.00
#
_symmetry.space_group_name_H-M   'P 1'
#
loop_
_entity.id
_entity.type
_entity.pdbx_description
1 polymer ?
#
loop_
_entity_poly.entity_id
_entity_poly.type
_entity_poly.pdbx_seq_one_letter_code
_entity_poly.pdbx_strand_id
1 'polypeptide(L)' 'MMEGSLVQIRANAVVMATGGAGRVYRYNTNGGIVTGDGMGMALSHGVPLRDMEFVQYHPNRSARLRAF' A
#
# COMPACT_ATOMS: atom_id res chain seq x y z
N MET A 1 -13.57 23.06 9.91
CA MET A 1 -12.84 21.88 10.41
C MET A 1 -11.49 22.38 10.90
N MET A 2 -11.08 22.04 12.12
CA MET A 2 -9.77 22.44 12.64
C MET A 2 -8.73 21.44 12.15
N GLU A 3 -7.56 21.93 11.72
CA GLU A 3 -6.51 21.06 11.20
C GLU A 3 -6.09 20.02 12.25
N GLY A 4 -6.01 18.75 11.84
CA GLY A 4 -5.69 17.62 12.74
C GLY A 4 -6.87 17.00 13.51
N SER A 5 -8.10 17.52 13.38
CA SER A 5 -9.27 16.87 13.99
C SER A 5 -9.66 15.58 13.25
N LEU A 6 -9.99 14.51 13.98
CA LEU A 6 -10.56 13.29 13.39
C LEU A 6 -11.96 13.56 12.83
N VAL A 7 -12.22 13.07 11.61
CA VAL A 7 -13.53 13.21 10.94
C VAL A 7 -14.02 11.84 10.51
N GLN A 8 -15.29 11.55 10.79
CA GLN A 8 -15.96 10.35 10.30
C GLN A 8 -16.72 10.66 9.00
N ILE A 9 -16.43 9.90 7.95
CA ILE A 9 -17.16 9.98 6.67
C ILE A 9 -18.10 8.76 6.60
N ARG A 10 -19.41 8.99 6.50
CA ARG A 10 -20.42 7.92 6.38
C ARG A 10 -20.86 7.82 4.92
N ALA A 11 -20.89 6.59 4.39
CA ALA A 11 -21.36 6.30 3.04
C ALA A 11 -21.96 4.89 2.98
N ASN A 12 -22.86 4.66 2.03
CA ASN A 12 -23.45 3.32 1.80
C ASN A 12 -22.44 2.35 1.17
N ALA A 13 -21.47 2.88 0.42
CA ALA A 13 -20.38 2.14 -0.18
C ALA A 13 -19.10 2.99 -0.17
N VAL A 14 -17.95 2.34 0.01
CA VAL A 14 -16.62 2.97 0.00
C VAL A 14 -15.72 2.15 -0.91
N VAL A 15 -15.03 2.82 -1.84
CA VAL A 15 -14.05 2.19 -2.75
C VAL A 15 -12.65 2.50 -2.25
N MET A 16 -11.86 1.45 -2.02
CA MET A 16 -10.46 1.58 -1.61
C MET A 16 -9.55 1.61 -2.84
N ALA A 17 -8.92 2.76 -3.10
CA ALA A 17 -7.99 2.96 -4.22
C ALA A 17 -6.62 3.45 -3.72
N THR A 18 -6.12 2.82 -2.65
CA THR A 18 -4.93 3.27 -1.89
C THR A 18 -3.59 2.84 -2.50
N GLY A 19 -3.61 2.13 -3.63
CA GLY A 19 -2.39 1.66 -4.32
C GLY A 19 -1.82 0.36 -3.74
N GLY A 20 -0.50 0.21 -3.81
CA GLY A 20 0.23 -0.99 -3.38
C GLY A 20 1.02 -0.82 -2.08
N ALA A 21 1.91 -1.77 -1.79
CA ALA A 21 2.72 -1.83 -0.57
C ALA A 21 4.24 -1.84 -0.84
N GLY A 22 4.71 -1.18 -1.90
CA GLY A 22 6.11 -1.26 -2.34
C GLY A 22 7.15 -0.82 -1.30
N ARG A 23 6.76 0.00 -0.31
CA ARG A 23 7.67 0.48 0.75
C ARG A 23 8.11 -0.57 1.76
N VAL A 24 7.56 -1.78 1.71
CA VAL A 24 8.09 -2.92 2.50
C VAL A 24 9.48 -3.37 2.03
N TYR A 25 9.90 -3.00 0.81
CA TYR A 25 11.22 -3.32 0.26
C TYR A 25 12.19 -2.14 0.38
N ARG A 26 13.42 -2.43 0.84
CA ARG A 26 14.50 -1.45 0.95
C ARG A 26 14.76 -0.70 -0.36
N TYR A 27 14.77 -1.43 -1.47
CA TYR A 27 14.94 -0.88 -2.81
C TYR A 27 13.67 -1.15 -3.62
N ASN A 28 13.00 -0.08 -4.04
CA ASN A 28 11.81 -0.15 -4.87
C ASN A 28 11.66 1.15 -5.67
N THR A 29 10.80 1.13 -6.69
CA THR A 29 10.58 2.27 -7.59
C THR A 29 9.31 3.06 -7.26
N ASN A 30 8.63 2.70 -6.18
CA ASN A 30 7.36 3.32 -5.80
C ASN A 30 7.59 4.64 -5.08
N GLY A 31 6.58 5.51 -5.06
CA GLY A 31 6.60 6.72 -4.25
C GLY A 31 6.74 6.39 -2.76
N GLY A 32 7.30 7.32 -1.99
CA GLY A 32 7.48 7.19 -0.54
C GLY A 32 6.19 6.86 0.24
N ILE A 33 5.04 7.20 -0.35
CA ILE A 33 3.69 7.03 0.20
C ILE A 33 3.05 5.66 -0.06
N VAL A 34 3.68 4.78 -0.85
CA VAL A 34 3.08 3.50 -1.26
C VAL A 34 3.33 2.43 -0.18
N THR A 35 2.58 2.56 0.93
CA THR A 35 2.78 1.83 2.20
C THR A 35 1.79 0.69 2.45
N GLY A 36 0.77 0.53 1.61
CA GLY A 36 -0.20 -0.56 1.72
C GLY A 36 -1.36 -0.30 2.68
N ASP A 37 -1.70 0.97 2.95
CA ASP A 37 -2.66 1.35 4.00
C ASP A 37 -4.03 0.67 3.87
N GLY A 38 -4.57 0.59 2.64
CA GLY A 38 -5.85 -0.09 2.42
C GLY A 38 -5.77 -1.60 2.59
N MET A 39 -4.66 -2.21 2.18
CA MET A 39 -4.42 -3.65 2.39
C MET A 39 -4.33 -3.95 3.90
N GLY A 40 -3.58 -3.13 4.64
CA GLY A 40 -3.43 -3.25 6.09
C GLY A 40 -4.75 -3.05 6.84
N MET A 41 -5.55 -2.05 6.45
CA MET A 41 -6.89 -1.82 7.02
C MET A 41 -7.82 -3.01 6.77
N ALA A 42 -7.87 -3.52 5.54
CA ALA A 42 -8.69 -4.68 5.18
C ALA A 42 -8.29 -5.92 6.00
N LEU A 43 -6.99 -6.22 6.06
CA LEU A 43 -6.47 -7.35 6.83
C LEU A 43 -6.77 -7.22 8.33
N SER A 44 -6.65 -6.02 8.88
CA SER A 44 -6.94 -5.75 10.31
C SER A 44 -8.41 -5.95 10.66
N HIS A 45 -9.30 -5.88 9.67
CA HIS A 45 -10.72 -6.19 9.80
C HIS A 45 -11.08 -7.61 9.34
N GLY A 46 -10.09 -8.49 9.20
CA GLY A 46 -10.29 -9.91 8.86
C GLY A 46 -10.64 -10.17 7.40
N VAL A 47 -10.53 -9.17 6.52
CA VAL A 47 -10.71 -9.37 5.07
C VAL A 47 -9.46 -10.06 4.51
N PRO A 48 -9.58 -11.24 3.90
CA PRO A 48 -8.43 -11.95 3.36
C PRO A 48 -7.83 -11.20 2.17
N LEU A 49 -6.50 -11.12 2.14
CA LEU A 49 -5.74 -10.67 0.98
C LEU A 49 -5.35 -11.88 0.13
N ARG A 50 -5.11 -11.66 -1.17
CA ARG A 50 -4.79 -12.71 -2.13
C ARG A 50 -3.50 -12.36 -2.87
N ASP A 51 -2.71 -13.38 -3.19
CA ASP A 51 -1.53 -13.32 -4.06
C ASP A 51 -0.46 -12.31 -3.60
N MET A 52 -0.35 -12.11 -2.27
CA MET A 52 0.53 -11.11 -1.66
C MET A 52 2.03 -11.43 -1.82
N GLU A 53 2.36 -12.69 -2.11
CA GLU A 53 3.72 -13.17 -2.40
C GLU A 53 4.20 -12.81 -3.82
N PHE A 54 3.28 -12.48 -4.74
CA PHE A 54 3.61 -12.20 -6.13
C PHE A 54 4.03 -10.74 -6.32
N VAL A 55 5.31 -10.47 -6.07
CA VAL A 55 5.89 -9.13 -6.23
C VAL A 55 6.68 -9.01 -7.53
N GLN A 56 6.32 -8.02 -8.35
CA GLN A 56 7.03 -7.72 -9.59
C GLN A 56 8.30 -6.89 -9.31
N TYR A 57 9.44 -7.41 -9.77
CA TYR A 57 10.68 -6.64 -9.88
C TYR A 57 10.89 -6.23 -11.34
N HIS A 58 10.83 -4.92 -11.58
CA HIS A 58 10.96 -4.40 -12.94
C HIS A 58 12.45 -4.36 -13.38
N PRO A 59 12.84 -5.06 -14.47
CA PRO A 59 14.26 -5.31 -14.78
C PRO A 59 15.14 -4.10 -15.07
N ASN A 60 14.56 -2.98 -15.55
CA ASN A 60 15.33 -1.88 -16.15
C ASN A 60 15.34 -0.59 -15.32
N ARG A 61 14.80 -0.59 -14.10
CA ARG A 61 14.80 0.61 -13.25
C ARG A 61 16.05 0.65 -12.37
N SER A 62 16.75 1.79 -12.40
CA SER A 62 18.07 2.08 -11.81
C SER A 62 18.21 2.01 -10.29
N ALA A 63 17.37 1.25 -9.58
CA ALA A 63 17.66 0.89 -8.19
C ALA A 63 18.55 -0.34 -8.23
N ARG A 64 19.83 -0.15 -7.93
CA ARG A 64 20.88 -1.16 -7.66
C ARG A 64 20.30 -2.37 -6.92
N LEU A 65 19.69 -3.30 -7.66
CA LEU A 65 19.06 -4.49 -7.15
C LEU A 65 20.17 -5.51 -6.94
N ARG A 66 20.80 -5.48 -5.77
CA ARG A 66 21.35 -6.72 -5.23
C ARG A 66 20.13 -7.49 -4.75
N ALA A 67 19.67 -8.42 -5.58
CA ALA A 67 18.78 -9.47 -5.13
C ALA A 67 19.59 -10.26 -4.08
N PHE A 68 19.06 -10.29 -2.86
CA PHE A 68 19.66 -10.84 -1.64
C PHE A 68 20.77 -9.98 -1.00
#